data_AF-A0A7S8C340-F1
#
_entry.id   AF-A0A7S8C340-F1
#
_cell.length_a   1.000
_cell.length_b   1.000
_cell.length_c   1.000
_cell.angle_alpha   90.00
_cell.angle_beta   90.00
_cell.angle_gamma   90.00
#
_symmetry.space_group_name_H-M   'P 1'
#
loop_
_entity.id
_entity.type
_entity.pdbx_description
1 polymer ?
#
loop_
_entity_poly.entity_id
_entity_poly.type
_entity_poly.pdbx_seq_one_letter_code
_entity_poly.pdbx_strand_id
1 'polypeptide(L)'
;MAATSAYRLRLRTPAFLGTALPMALGLAFIAFWVAAALTVQFWPLDPPLDMVAGRLKPPSAEHWLGTDALGRDVLSRTLHGASFSIPIAIVVVLAAALIGGLLGAVSGFFGGLAGAAVMRLVDITLAFPPILLAMAVAASLGPGLENAAIAMIVVWWPLYARLMRAQVLEVREREHVEAAMAAGAGPLRVLFLHVLPLCWTPVLVNATMDFGQVVLLAASLSFIGLGATPPTPEWGAMIADGAKYFYHWWIAFGPGLAILLVVLGFNFVGDGLRDLLDPRTD
;
A
#
# COMPACT_ATOMS: atom_id res chain seq x y z
N MET A 1 -38.62 -16.64 -46.64
CA MET A 1 -37.18 -16.39 -46.45
C MET A 1 -36.96 -16.16 -44.97
N ALA A 2 -36.53 -17.19 -44.25
CA ALA A 2 -36.42 -17.21 -42.79
C ALA A 2 -35.08 -16.62 -42.34
N ALA A 3 -35.12 -15.60 -41.49
CA ALA A 3 -33.95 -15.06 -40.80
C ALA A 3 -33.88 -15.69 -39.40
N THR A 4 -32.98 -16.65 -39.24
CA THR A 4 -32.74 -17.38 -37.99
C THR A 4 -32.04 -16.46 -36.99
N SER A 5 -32.75 -16.08 -35.93
CA SER A 5 -32.19 -15.39 -34.76
C SER A 5 -31.25 -16.34 -34.01
N ALA A 6 -29.94 -16.10 -34.10
CA ALA A 6 -28.93 -16.80 -33.33
C ALA A 6 -28.88 -16.22 -31.90
N TYR A 7 -29.60 -16.87 -30.98
CA TYR A 7 -29.40 -16.70 -29.54
C TYR A 7 -27.97 -17.14 -29.18
N ARG A 8 -27.05 -16.18 -29.01
CA ARG A 8 -25.73 -16.44 -28.41
C ARG A 8 -25.93 -16.70 -26.92
N LEU A 9 -25.94 -17.97 -26.52
CA LEU A 9 -25.72 -18.38 -25.13
C LEU A 9 -24.34 -17.88 -24.68
N ARG A 10 -24.30 -16.71 -24.03
CA ARG A 10 -23.18 -16.35 -23.17
C ARG A 10 -23.18 -17.34 -22.01
N LEU A 11 -22.28 -18.31 -22.06
CA LEU A 11 -21.91 -19.11 -20.89
C LEU A 11 -21.47 -18.13 -19.81
N ARG A 12 -22.38 -17.82 -18.88
CA ARG A 12 -22.05 -17.17 -17.62
C ARG A 12 -21.23 -18.18 -16.84
N THR A 13 -19.90 -18.10 -16.94
CA THR A 13 -19.07 -18.60 -15.85
C THR A 13 -19.56 -17.87 -14.59
N PRO A 14 -19.89 -18.58 -13.50
CA PRO A 14 -20.24 -17.91 -12.26
C PRO A 14 -19.05 -17.03 -11.89
N ALA A 15 -19.27 -15.71 -11.82
CA ALA A 15 -18.22 -14.71 -11.62
C ALA A 15 -17.33 -15.04 -10.40
N PHE A 16 -17.92 -15.71 -9.40
CA PHE A 16 -17.27 -16.22 -8.19
C PHE A 16 -16.09 -17.17 -8.42
N LEU A 17 -16.10 -18.01 -9.47
CA LEU A 17 -14.99 -18.93 -9.77
C LEU A 17 -13.80 -18.23 -10.45
N GLY A 18 -14.03 -17.06 -11.06
CA GLY A 18 -12.98 -16.26 -11.71
C GLY A 18 -12.19 -15.39 -10.72
N THR A 19 -12.82 -14.94 -9.64
CA THR A 19 -12.23 -14.00 -8.66
C THR A 19 -11.58 -14.71 -7.47
N ALA A 20 -12.02 -15.93 -7.14
CA ALA A 20 -11.50 -16.70 -6.01
C ALA A 20 -10.01 -17.09 -6.16
N LEU A 21 -9.57 -17.44 -7.38
CA LEU A 21 -8.18 -17.86 -7.61
C LEU A 21 -7.17 -16.69 -7.46
N PRO A 22 -7.36 -15.52 -8.12
CA PRO A 22 -6.49 -14.36 -7.89
C PRO A 22 -6.43 -13.95 -6.42
N MET A 23 -7.58 -13.89 -5.74
CA MET A 23 -7.64 -13.55 -4.32
C MET A 23 -6.86 -14.55 -3.45
N ALA A 24 -7.00 -15.86 -3.70
CA ALA A 24 -6.27 -16.89 -2.97
C ALA A 24 -4.75 -16.80 -3.19
N LEU A 25 -4.31 -16.56 -4.44
CA LEU A 25 -2.90 -16.33 -4.74
C LEU A 25 -2.38 -15.07 -4.04
N GLY A 26 -3.18 -14.00 -4.03
CA GLY A 26 -2.79 -12.77 -3.37
C GLY A 26 -2.65 -12.93 -1.86
N LEU A 27 -3.61 -13.62 -1.22
CA LEU A 27 -3.50 -14.00 0.18
C LEU A 27 -2.27 -14.85 0.46
N ALA A 28 -1.92 -15.80 -0.41
CA ALA A 28 -0.73 -16.61 -0.27
C ALA A 28 0.56 -15.79 -0.33
N PHE A 29 0.67 -14.83 -1.26
CA PHE A 29 1.83 -13.94 -1.36
C PHE A 29 1.95 -13.03 -0.13
N ILE A 30 0.84 -12.42 0.31
CA ILE A 30 0.83 -11.60 1.52
C ILE A 30 1.22 -12.45 2.73
N ALA A 31 0.62 -13.63 2.90
CA ALA A 31 0.90 -14.52 4.02
C ALA A 31 2.37 -14.94 4.06
N PHE A 32 2.95 -15.29 2.91
CA PHE A 32 4.38 -15.62 2.80
C PHE A 32 5.27 -14.45 3.26
N TRP A 33 5.04 -13.25 2.73
CA TRP A 33 5.90 -12.09 3.02
C TRP A 33 5.70 -11.53 4.43
N VAL A 34 4.48 -11.59 4.97
CA VAL A 34 4.22 -11.29 6.38
C VAL A 34 4.89 -12.32 7.29
N ALA A 35 4.82 -13.62 6.96
CA ALA A 35 5.52 -14.65 7.71
C ALA A 35 7.03 -14.44 7.68
N ALA A 36 7.60 -14.10 6.52
CA ALA A 36 9.01 -13.73 6.39
C ALA A 36 9.35 -12.53 7.29
N ALA A 37 8.60 -11.42 7.19
CA ALA A 37 8.84 -10.22 8.01
C ALA A 37 8.83 -10.49 9.53
N LEU A 38 8.01 -11.44 10.00
CA LEU A 38 7.88 -11.76 11.42
C LEU A 38 8.86 -12.83 11.91
N THR A 39 9.24 -13.77 11.04
CA THR A 39 9.92 -15.00 11.46
C THR A 39 11.29 -15.24 10.84
N VAL A 40 11.72 -14.43 9.85
CA VAL A 40 12.98 -14.65 9.11
C VAL A 40 14.22 -14.73 10.02
N GLN A 41 14.22 -14.03 11.16
CA GLN A 41 15.29 -14.09 12.16
C GLN A 41 15.52 -15.51 12.75
N PHE A 42 14.54 -16.40 12.64
CA PHE A 42 14.61 -17.79 13.12
C PHE A 42 14.87 -18.78 11.98
N TRP A 43 14.96 -18.32 10.74
CA TRP A 43 15.19 -19.19 9.60
C TRP A 43 16.67 -19.56 9.54
N PRO A 44 17.03 -20.75 9.03
CA PRO A 44 18.42 -21.19 8.90
C PRO A 44 19.10 -20.48 7.73
N LEU A 45 19.24 -19.16 7.83
CA LEU A 45 19.85 -18.27 6.85
C LEU A 45 21.03 -17.55 7.48
N ASP A 46 22.02 -17.21 6.66
CA ASP A 46 23.10 -16.35 7.08
C ASP A 46 22.57 -14.99 7.57
N PRO A 47 23.15 -14.38 8.62
CA PRO A 47 22.74 -13.04 9.04
C PRO A 47 22.88 -12.04 7.88
N PRO A 48 21.92 -11.12 7.68
CA PRO A 48 21.84 -10.30 6.47
C PRO A 48 22.99 -9.29 6.32
N LEU A 49 23.78 -9.10 7.37
CA LEU A 49 24.91 -8.17 7.40
C LEU A 49 26.27 -8.87 7.24
N ASP A 50 26.32 -10.19 7.38
CA ASP A 50 27.56 -10.96 7.41
C ASP A 50 28.14 -11.13 5.99
N MET A 51 29.47 -11.00 5.89
CA MET A 51 30.21 -11.22 4.65
C MET A 51 30.54 -12.71 4.53
N VAL A 52 29.60 -13.47 3.99
CA VAL A 52 29.64 -14.94 4.00
C VAL A 52 30.45 -15.57 2.86
N ALA A 53 30.69 -14.82 1.78
CA ALA A 53 31.49 -15.29 0.66
C ALA A 53 32.21 -14.15 -0.08
N GLY A 54 32.90 -14.49 -1.17
CA GLY A 54 33.52 -13.51 -2.05
C GLY A 54 32.50 -12.49 -2.58
N ARG A 55 32.98 -11.29 -2.87
CA ARG A 55 32.15 -10.20 -3.43
C ARG A 55 31.63 -10.57 -4.82
N LEU A 56 30.38 -10.19 -5.10
CA LEU A 56 29.77 -10.30 -6.43
C LEU A 56 29.83 -11.72 -7.02
N LYS A 57 29.65 -12.75 -6.18
CA LYS A 57 29.56 -14.13 -6.66
C LYS A 57 28.17 -14.38 -7.26
N PRO A 58 28.09 -15.04 -8.42
CA PRO A 58 26.80 -15.38 -9.03
C PRO A 58 26.03 -16.38 -8.18
N PRO A 59 24.72 -16.58 -8.48
CA PRO A 59 23.90 -17.63 -7.89
C PRO A 59 24.58 -19.00 -7.90
N SER A 60 24.49 -19.71 -6.78
CA SER A 60 25.05 -21.04 -6.56
C SER A 60 24.18 -21.85 -5.60
N ALA A 61 24.51 -23.14 -5.40
CA ALA A 61 23.79 -23.98 -4.45
C ALA A 61 23.93 -23.50 -2.99
N GLU A 62 25.06 -22.85 -2.66
CA GLU A 62 25.31 -22.25 -1.34
C GLU A 62 24.60 -20.89 -1.20
N HIS A 63 24.62 -20.07 -2.26
CA HIS A 63 24.00 -18.74 -2.29
C HIS A 63 23.02 -18.62 -3.45
N TRP A 64 21.74 -18.90 -3.20
CA TRP A 64 20.72 -19.07 -4.27
C TRP A 64 20.49 -17.83 -5.12
N LEU A 65 20.69 -16.64 -4.55
CA LEU A 65 20.67 -15.36 -5.28
C LEU A 65 22.06 -14.71 -5.35
N GLY A 66 23.12 -15.48 -5.11
CA GLY A 66 24.49 -15.00 -5.12
C GLY A 66 24.78 -14.03 -3.98
N THR A 67 25.89 -13.31 -4.11
CA THR A 67 26.34 -12.32 -3.12
C THR A 67 26.40 -10.91 -3.69
N ASP A 68 26.29 -9.93 -2.78
CA ASP A 68 26.38 -8.52 -3.13
C ASP A 68 27.83 -7.98 -3.17
N ALA A 69 27.97 -6.67 -3.35
CA ALA A 69 29.27 -6.00 -3.43
C ALA A 69 30.12 -6.09 -2.16
N LEU A 70 29.52 -6.39 -1.00
CA LEU A 70 30.22 -6.63 0.26
C LEU A 70 30.43 -8.11 0.55
N GLY A 71 29.90 -9.02 -0.27
CA GLY A 71 29.97 -10.46 -0.06
C GLY A 71 28.86 -11.01 0.84
N ARG A 72 27.76 -10.26 1.02
CA ARG A 72 26.59 -10.68 1.81
C ARG A 72 25.62 -11.48 0.94
N ASP A 73 24.93 -12.46 1.52
CA ASP A 73 23.96 -13.29 0.80
C ASP A 73 22.70 -12.48 0.41
N VAL A 74 22.39 -12.45 -0.90
CA VAL A 74 21.30 -11.63 -1.43
C VAL A 74 19.93 -12.18 -1.06
N LEU A 75 19.77 -13.50 -0.95
CA LEU A 75 18.49 -14.13 -0.59
C LEU A 75 18.15 -13.82 0.87
N SER A 76 19.11 -14.00 1.78
CA SER A 76 18.96 -13.65 3.19
C SER A 76 18.61 -12.17 3.35
N ARG A 77 19.34 -11.27 2.67
CA ARG A 77 19.02 -9.83 2.69
C ARG A 77 17.62 -9.54 2.16
N THR A 78 17.18 -10.23 1.10
CA THR A 78 15.85 -10.04 0.51
C THR A 78 14.75 -10.43 1.48
N LEU A 79 14.88 -11.59 2.13
CA LEU A 79 13.90 -12.09 3.10
C LEU A 79 13.88 -11.21 4.37
N HIS A 80 15.05 -10.81 4.87
CA HIS A 80 15.15 -9.86 5.99
C HIS A 80 14.56 -8.49 5.63
N GLY A 81 14.64 -8.08 4.37
CA GLY A 81 14.07 -6.82 3.89
C GLY A 81 12.56 -6.70 4.05
N ALA A 82 11.84 -7.82 4.14
CA ALA A 82 10.41 -7.81 4.47
C ALA A 82 10.13 -7.11 5.80
N SER A 83 11.02 -7.27 6.79
CA SER A 83 10.91 -6.69 8.13
C SER A 83 11.05 -5.15 8.15
N PHE A 84 11.53 -4.55 7.06
CA PHE A 84 11.70 -3.11 6.93
C PHE A 84 10.70 -2.52 5.92
N SER A 85 10.57 -3.15 4.74
CA SER A 85 9.75 -2.65 3.63
C SER A 85 8.24 -2.80 3.86
N ILE A 86 7.79 -3.84 4.58
CA ILE A 86 6.35 -4.04 4.84
C ILE A 86 5.85 -3.10 5.95
N PRO A 87 6.50 -3.01 7.13
CA PRO A 87 6.01 -2.13 8.20
C PRO A 87 5.94 -0.66 7.79
N ILE A 88 6.92 -0.16 7.01
CA ILE A 88 6.88 1.24 6.56
C ILE A 88 5.64 1.51 5.70
N ALA A 89 5.29 0.61 4.78
CA ALA A 89 4.10 0.75 3.96
C ALA A 89 2.81 0.68 4.79
N ILE A 90 2.74 -0.23 5.77
CA ILE A 90 1.61 -0.32 6.70
C ILE A 90 1.43 1.00 7.47
N VAL A 91 2.52 1.53 8.04
CA VAL A 91 2.48 2.78 8.81
C VAL A 91 2.00 3.94 7.95
N VAL A 92 2.53 4.08 6.73
CA VAL A 92 2.12 5.16 5.81
C VAL A 92 0.64 5.06 5.47
N VAL A 93 0.15 3.89 5.05
CA VAL A 93 -1.26 3.70 4.68
C VAL A 93 -2.18 3.96 5.88
N LEU A 94 -1.89 3.37 7.03
CA LEU A 94 -2.74 3.52 8.23
C LEU A 94 -2.75 4.97 8.72
N ALA A 95 -1.59 5.62 8.80
CA ALA A 95 -1.50 7.00 9.26
C ALA A 95 -2.20 7.95 8.27
N ALA A 96 -1.97 7.78 6.96
CA ALA A 96 -2.63 8.60 5.95
C ALA A 96 -4.14 8.39 5.92
N ALA A 97 -4.62 7.15 6.02
CA ALA A 97 -6.04 6.82 6.09
C ALA A 97 -6.69 7.36 7.35
N LEU A 98 -6.02 7.29 8.50
CA LEU A 98 -6.52 7.82 9.76
C LEU A 98 -6.56 9.36 9.76
N ILE A 99 -5.44 10.01 9.43
CA ILE A 99 -5.35 11.49 9.39
C ILE A 99 -6.31 12.03 8.33
N GLY A 100 -6.22 11.50 7.12
CA GLY A 100 -7.08 11.90 6.01
C GLY A 100 -8.54 11.61 6.30
N GLY A 101 -8.85 10.39 6.75
CA GLY A 101 -10.22 9.98 7.10
C GLY A 101 -10.83 10.88 8.15
N LEU A 102 -10.17 11.12 9.29
CA LEU A 102 -10.73 11.98 10.33
C LEU A 102 -10.93 13.43 9.86
N LEU A 103 -9.95 14.02 9.17
CA LEU A 103 -10.05 15.38 8.65
C LEU A 103 -11.13 15.50 7.55
N GLY A 104 -11.21 14.50 6.67
CA GLY A 104 -12.22 14.41 5.62
C GLY A 104 -13.63 14.27 6.20
N ALA A 105 -13.79 13.46 7.25
CA ALA A 105 -15.07 13.25 7.91
C ALA A 105 -15.57 14.51 8.61
N VAL A 106 -14.70 15.18 9.38
CA VAL A 106 -15.04 16.47 10.02
C VAL A 106 -15.38 17.52 8.96
N SER A 107 -14.58 17.60 7.89
CA SER A 107 -14.78 18.53 6.79
C SER A 107 -16.11 18.28 6.06
N GLY A 108 -16.47 17.02 5.79
CA GLY A 108 -17.71 16.64 5.12
C GLY A 108 -18.96 16.82 6.00
N PHE A 109 -18.86 16.49 7.29
CA PHE A 109 -20.00 16.53 8.20
C PHE A 109 -20.34 17.94 8.66
N PHE A 110 -19.34 18.70 9.13
CA PHE A 110 -19.59 20.04 9.67
C PHE A 110 -19.52 21.14 8.60
N GLY A 111 -18.76 20.92 7.51
CA GLY A 111 -18.59 21.91 6.46
C GLY A 111 -17.97 23.22 6.96
N GLY A 112 -18.47 24.34 6.46
CA GLY A 112 -18.05 25.69 6.88
C GLY A 112 -16.61 26.06 6.52
N LEU A 113 -16.09 27.08 7.19
CA LEU A 113 -14.74 27.61 6.95
C LEU A 113 -13.64 26.61 7.29
N ALA A 114 -13.79 25.85 8.38
CA ALA A 114 -12.83 24.81 8.75
C ALA A 114 -12.78 23.69 7.70
N GLY A 115 -13.94 23.22 7.25
CA GLY A 115 -14.01 22.24 6.16
C GLY A 115 -13.39 22.75 4.86
N ALA A 116 -13.64 24.01 4.51
CA ALA A 116 -13.03 24.66 3.36
C ALA A 116 -11.50 24.79 3.49
N ALA A 117 -10.99 25.14 4.67
CA ALA A 117 -9.56 25.23 4.94
C ALA A 117 -8.85 23.87 4.78
N VAL A 118 -9.43 22.79 5.31
CA VAL A 118 -8.90 21.42 5.10
C VAL A 118 -8.87 21.09 3.61
N MET A 119 -9.96 21.37 2.87
CA MET A 119 -9.99 21.09 1.43
C MET A 119 -9.03 21.97 0.63
N ARG A 120 -8.75 23.20 1.07
CA ARG A 120 -7.68 24.03 0.48
C ARG A 120 -6.30 23.42 0.70
N LEU A 121 -6.00 22.91 1.89
CA LEU A 121 -4.74 22.19 2.14
C LEU A 121 -4.62 20.95 1.25
N VAL A 122 -5.71 20.18 1.13
CA VAL A 122 -5.78 19.04 0.20
C VAL A 122 -5.49 19.48 -1.23
N ASP A 123 -6.16 20.52 -1.72
CA ASP A 123 -5.98 21.02 -3.09
C ASP A 123 -4.54 21.50 -3.35
N ILE A 124 -3.90 22.16 -2.37
CA ILE A 124 -2.50 22.61 -2.46
C ILE A 124 -1.56 21.41 -2.54
N THR A 125 -1.72 20.40 -1.67
CA THR A 125 -0.86 19.21 -1.68
C THR A 125 -0.98 18.41 -2.98
N LEU A 126 -2.20 18.24 -3.50
CA LEU A 126 -2.46 17.49 -4.74
C LEU A 126 -2.06 18.25 -6.01
N ALA A 127 -1.77 19.55 -5.92
CA ALA A 127 -1.26 20.32 -7.05
C ALA A 127 0.18 19.95 -7.42
N PHE A 128 0.93 19.35 -6.49
CA PHE A 128 2.29 18.88 -6.74
C PHE A 128 2.28 17.42 -7.23
N PRO A 129 3.17 17.05 -8.18
CA PRO A 129 3.40 15.64 -8.50
C PRO A 129 3.82 14.86 -7.23
N PRO A 130 3.13 13.75 -6.88
CA PRO A 130 3.32 13.05 -5.60
C PRO A 130 4.77 12.70 -5.29
N ILE A 131 5.50 12.17 -6.29
CA ILE A 131 6.90 11.80 -6.13
C ILE A 131 7.81 13.01 -5.89
N LEU A 132 7.58 14.13 -6.57
CA LEU A 132 8.39 15.34 -6.40
C LEU A 132 8.17 15.96 -5.01
N LEU A 133 6.92 15.97 -4.54
CA LEU A 133 6.61 16.44 -3.19
C LEU A 133 7.22 15.52 -2.13
N ALA A 134 7.09 14.21 -2.30
CA ALA A 134 7.71 13.23 -1.39
C ALA A 134 9.23 13.39 -1.33
N MET A 135 9.88 13.57 -2.49
CA MET A 135 11.32 13.82 -2.59
C MET A 135 11.73 15.12 -1.91
N ALA A 136 11.00 16.22 -2.13
CA ALA A 136 11.31 17.51 -1.52
C ALA A 136 11.21 17.45 0.01
N VAL A 137 10.14 16.84 0.54
CA VAL A 137 9.95 16.68 1.99
C VAL A 137 11.02 15.74 2.57
N ALA A 138 11.23 14.56 1.98
CA ALA A 138 12.25 13.63 2.47
C ALA A 138 13.67 14.23 2.41
N ALA A 139 14.02 14.96 1.34
CA ALA A 139 15.31 15.64 1.22
C ALA A 139 15.50 16.73 2.29
N SER A 140 14.43 17.45 2.65
CA SER A 140 14.48 18.46 3.72
C SER A 140 14.62 17.86 5.13
N LEU A 141 14.06 16.68 5.36
CA LEU A 141 14.14 15.97 6.64
C LEU A 141 15.45 15.17 6.76
N GLY A 142 16.07 14.82 5.64
CA GLY A 142 17.26 13.98 5.54
C GLY A 142 16.93 12.49 5.31
N PRO A 143 17.92 11.69 4.93
CA PRO A 143 17.71 10.28 4.60
C PRO A 143 17.31 9.46 5.83
N GLY A 144 16.38 8.52 5.64
CA GLY A 144 15.95 7.58 6.67
C GLY A 144 14.56 7.03 6.39
N LEU A 145 14.28 5.81 6.88
CA LEU A 145 12.97 5.18 6.74
C LEU A 145 11.86 6.00 7.38
N GLU A 146 12.11 6.55 8.57
CA GLU A 146 11.14 7.38 9.29
C GLU A 146 10.81 8.67 8.52
N ASN A 147 11.83 9.36 8.03
CA ASN A 147 11.66 10.59 7.26
C ASN A 147 10.96 10.35 5.92
N ALA A 148 11.29 9.24 5.24
CA ALA A 148 10.58 8.80 4.04
C ALA A 148 9.11 8.50 4.34
N ALA A 149 8.80 7.82 5.45
CA ALA A 149 7.43 7.56 5.87
C ALA A 149 6.65 8.85 6.13
N ILE A 150 7.24 9.82 6.84
CA ILE A 150 6.62 11.14 7.07
C ILE A 150 6.34 11.85 5.74
N ALA A 151 7.32 11.87 4.84
CA ALA A 151 7.16 12.48 3.52
C ALA A 151 6.01 11.84 2.72
N MET A 152 5.90 10.51 2.78
CA MET A 152 4.82 9.79 2.10
C MET A 152 3.45 10.05 2.75
N ILE A 153 3.35 10.12 4.08
CA ILE A 153 2.10 10.45 4.78
C ILE A 153 1.59 11.83 4.35
N VAL A 154 2.48 12.83 4.27
CA VAL A 154 2.17 14.20 3.80
C VAL A 154 1.57 14.20 2.39
N VAL A 155 1.98 13.25 1.56
CA VAL A 155 1.52 13.12 0.17
C VAL A 155 0.25 12.28 0.05
N TRP A 156 0.03 11.28 0.91
CA TRP A 156 -1.10 10.33 0.82
C TRP A 156 -2.36 10.76 1.59
N TRP A 157 -2.23 11.42 2.75
CA TRP A 157 -3.40 11.85 3.54
C TRP A 157 -4.48 12.64 2.76
N PRO A 158 -4.15 13.48 1.75
CA PRO A 158 -5.16 14.27 1.04
C PRO A 158 -6.12 13.39 0.23
N LEU A 159 -5.64 12.26 -0.28
CA LEU A 159 -6.46 11.29 -1.03
C LEU A 159 -7.54 10.70 -0.14
N TYR A 160 -7.17 10.24 1.06
CA TYR A 160 -8.12 9.73 2.03
C TYR A 160 -9.05 10.79 2.59
N ALA A 161 -8.58 12.04 2.76
CA ALA A 161 -9.43 13.16 3.16
C ALA A 161 -10.53 13.45 2.15
N ARG A 162 -10.19 13.45 0.85
CA ARG A 162 -11.17 13.65 -0.22
C ARG A 162 -12.15 12.47 -0.33
N LEU A 163 -11.65 11.25 -0.23
CA LEU A 163 -12.48 10.04 -0.26
C LEU A 163 -13.48 10.02 0.90
N MET A 164 -13.00 10.20 2.13
CA MET A 164 -13.87 10.19 3.32
C MET A 164 -14.87 11.35 3.28
N ARG A 165 -14.47 12.55 2.83
CA ARG A 165 -15.41 13.66 2.66
C ARG A 165 -16.56 13.29 1.71
N ALA A 166 -16.25 12.67 0.58
CA ALA A 166 -17.27 12.25 -0.38
C ALA A 166 -18.23 11.22 0.24
N GLN A 167 -17.70 10.23 0.96
CA GLN A 167 -18.51 9.22 1.66
C GLN A 167 -19.41 9.84 2.72
N VAL A 168 -18.88 10.76 3.53
CA VAL A 168 -19.65 11.44 4.58
C VAL A 168 -20.76 12.31 3.99
N LEU A 169 -20.51 13.01 2.88
CA LEU A 169 -21.54 13.80 2.21
C LEU A 169 -22.67 12.92 1.66
N GLU A 170 -22.36 11.72 1.16
CA GLU A 170 -23.37 10.77 0.68
C GLU A 170 -24.17 10.15 1.83
N VAL A 171 -23.49 9.63 2.86
CA VAL A 171 -24.12 8.90 3.96
C VAL A 171 -24.96 9.81 4.85
N ARG A 172 -24.56 11.07 5.01
CA ARG A 172 -25.29 12.06 5.82
C ARG A 172 -26.73 12.29 5.33
N GLU A 173 -26.96 12.18 4.03
CA GLU A 173 -28.27 12.44 3.40
C GLU A 173 -29.18 11.19 3.40
N ARG A 174 -28.82 10.13 4.14
CA ARG A 174 -29.63 8.90 4.22
C ARG A 174 -30.70 8.99 5.31
N GLU A 175 -31.87 8.39 5.06
CA GLU A 175 -33.07 8.46 5.94
C GLU A 175 -32.80 8.09 7.40
N HIS A 176 -31.96 7.09 7.66
CA HIS A 176 -31.63 6.68 9.03
C HIS A 176 -30.82 7.74 9.81
N VAL A 177 -30.03 8.56 9.12
CA VAL A 177 -29.28 9.68 9.71
C VAL A 177 -30.23 10.83 10.02
N GLU A 178 -31.14 11.14 9.10
CA GLU A 178 -32.20 12.14 9.32
C GLU A 178 -33.10 11.76 10.50
N ALA A 179 -33.53 10.51 10.58
CA ALA A 179 -34.32 9.99 11.69
C ALA A 179 -33.58 10.10 13.04
N ALA A 180 -32.27 9.80 13.06
CA ALA A 180 -31.45 9.96 14.26
C ALA A 180 -31.35 11.43 14.72
N MET A 181 -31.17 12.35 13.77
CA MET A 181 -31.18 13.80 14.05
C MET A 181 -32.54 14.28 14.57
N ALA A 182 -33.64 13.84 13.95
CA ALA A 182 -35.01 14.16 14.38
C ALA A 182 -35.34 13.61 15.77
N ALA A 183 -34.74 12.47 16.15
CA ALA A 183 -34.83 11.90 17.49
C ALA A 183 -33.96 12.64 18.54
N GLY A 184 -33.28 13.73 18.17
CA GLY A 184 -32.49 14.57 19.08
C GLY A 184 -31.05 14.10 19.29
N ALA A 185 -30.51 13.22 18.43
CA ALA A 185 -29.10 12.84 18.51
C ALA A 185 -28.20 14.05 18.20
N GLY A 186 -27.27 14.35 19.13
CA GLY A 186 -26.30 15.43 18.93
C GLY A 186 -25.34 15.16 17.74
N PRO A 187 -24.75 16.20 17.14
CA PRO A 187 -23.98 16.09 15.89
C PRO A 187 -22.78 15.14 15.99
N LEU A 188 -22.06 15.14 17.12
CA LEU A 188 -20.96 14.20 17.35
C LEU A 188 -21.45 12.76 17.43
N ARG A 189 -22.60 12.53 18.07
CA ARG A 189 -23.22 11.21 18.15
C ARG A 189 -23.60 10.70 16.76
N VAL A 190 -24.21 11.57 15.95
CA VAL A 190 -24.57 11.26 14.56
C VAL A 190 -23.33 10.91 13.73
N LEU A 191 -22.29 11.73 13.81
CA LEU A 191 -21.05 11.50 13.07
C LEU A 191 -20.40 10.16 13.42
N PHE A 192 -20.14 9.89 14.71
CA PHE A 192 -19.34 8.73 15.13
C PHE A 192 -20.13 7.41 15.16
N LEU A 193 -21.45 7.44 15.43
CA LEU A 193 -22.23 6.21 15.55
C LEU A 193 -23.06 5.87 14.30
N HIS A 194 -23.49 6.88 13.52
CA HIS A 194 -24.39 6.65 12.40
C HIS A 194 -23.72 6.85 11.03
N VAL A 195 -22.73 7.75 10.91
CA VAL A 195 -22.12 8.09 9.62
C VAL A 195 -20.76 7.40 9.41
N LEU A 196 -19.80 7.65 10.31
CA LEU A 196 -18.41 7.18 10.17
C LEU A 196 -18.28 5.66 9.99
N PRO A 197 -18.99 4.80 10.74
CA PRO A 197 -18.86 3.35 10.59
C PRO A 197 -19.17 2.87 9.17
N LEU A 198 -20.10 3.52 8.47
CA LEU A 198 -20.48 3.20 7.09
C LEU A 198 -19.46 3.76 6.07
N CYS A 199 -18.84 4.89 6.38
CA CYS A 199 -17.89 5.56 5.48
C CYS A 199 -16.50 4.90 5.49
N TRP A 200 -16.16 4.12 6.52
CA TRP A 200 -14.86 3.43 6.60
C TRP A 200 -14.72 2.27 5.62
N THR A 201 -15.82 1.61 5.23
CA THR A 201 -15.75 0.44 4.34
C THR A 201 -15.04 0.77 3.01
N PRO A 202 -15.42 1.81 2.25
CA PRO A 202 -14.73 2.14 1.00
C PRO A 202 -13.30 2.66 1.23
N VAL A 203 -13.05 3.31 2.37
CA VAL A 203 -11.71 3.81 2.73
C VAL A 203 -10.74 2.66 3.00
N LEU A 204 -11.20 1.63 3.72
CA LEU A 204 -10.40 0.43 4.00
C LEU A 204 -10.15 -0.40 2.74
N VAL A 205 -11.13 -0.51 1.84
CA VAL A 205 -10.93 -1.16 0.53
C VAL A 205 -9.91 -0.39 -0.32
N ASN A 206 -9.96 0.95 -0.34
CA ASN A 206 -8.96 1.72 -1.07
C ASN A 206 -7.57 1.62 -0.43
N ALA A 207 -7.50 1.55 0.90
CA ALA A 207 -6.25 1.42 1.64
C ALA A 207 -5.49 0.12 1.30
N THR A 208 -6.19 -0.99 1.07
CA THR A 208 -5.52 -2.24 0.65
C THR A 208 -4.94 -2.14 -0.75
N MET A 209 -5.63 -1.47 -1.67
CA MET A 209 -5.14 -1.23 -3.04
C MET A 209 -3.94 -0.26 -3.06
N ASP A 210 -3.99 0.80 -2.25
CA ASP A 210 -2.92 1.80 -2.18
C ASP A 210 -1.61 1.25 -1.61
N PHE A 211 -1.67 0.15 -0.85
CA PHE A 211 -0.50 -0.48 -0.25
C PHE A 211 0.61 -0.74 -1.28
N GLY A 212 0.26 -1.25 -2.46
CA GLY A 212 1.23 -1.52 -3.51
C GLY A 212 1.92 -0.25 -4.05
N GLN A 213 1.16 0.84 -4.20
CA GLN A 213 1.71 2.13 -4.64
C GLN A 213 2.63 2.75 -3.58
N VAL A 214 2.26 2.62 -2.31
CA VAL A 214 3.07 3.06 -1.18
C VAL A 214 4.39 2.29 -1.12
N VAL A 215 4.38 0.96 -1.27
CA VAL A 215 5.61 0.15 -1.34
C VAL A 215 6.51 0.61 -2.49
N LEU A 216 5.92 0.84 -3.67
CA LEU A 216 6.69 1.28 -4.84
C LEU A 216 7.32 2.66 -4.65
N LEU A 217 6.60 3.60 -4.04
CA LEU A 217 7.15 4.92 -3.75
C LEU A 217 8.21 4.88 -2.64
N ALA A 218 8.01 4.09 -1.58
CA ALA A 218 9.02 3.88 -0.55
C ALA A 218 10.32 3.34 -1.16
N ALA A 219 10.20 2.32 -2.02
CA ALA A 219 11.33 1.75 -2.74
C ALA A 219 11.99 2.79 -3.68
N SER A 220 11.20 3.64 -4.34
CA SER A 220 11.70 4.74 -5.18
C SER A 220 12.46 5.79 -4.38
N LEU A 221 11.99 6.16 -3.19
CA LEU A 221 12.70 7.10 -2.29
C LEU A 221 14.00 6.48 -1.75
N SER A 222 13.99 5.21 -1.37
CA SER A 222 15.22 4.48 -1.02
C SER A 222 16.18 4.39 -2.19
N PHE A 223 15.68 4.17 -3.41
CA PHE A 223 16.49 4.06 -4.61
C PHE A 223 17.33 5.32 -4.90
N ILE A 224 16.74 6.49 -4.67
CA ILE A 224 17.41 7.79 -4.81
C ILE A 224 18.19 8.22 -3.56
N GLY A 225 18.26 7.38 -2.53
CA GLY A 225 19.04 7.64 -1.30
C GLY A 225 18.32 8.49 -0.25
N LEU A 226 17.01 8.68 -0.35
CA LEU A 226 16.20 9.39 0.64
C LEU A 226 15.50 8.45 1.64
N GLY A 227 15.51 7.15 1.39
CA GLY A 227 14.91 6.13 2.24
C GLY A 227 15.92 5.44 3.15
N ALA A 228 15.99 4.11 3.10
CA ALA A 228 16.84 3.31 3.98
C ALA A 228 18.33 3.67 3.84
N THR A 229 19.03 3.73 4.98
CA THR A 229 20.46 3.97 5.04
C THR A 229 21.22 2.65 5.28
N PRO A 230 22.40 2.44 4.66
CA PRO A 230 23.24 1.27 4.95
C PRO A 230 23.57 1.17 6.44
N PRO A 231 23.61 -0.05 7.03
CA PRO A 231 23.65 -1.36 6.37
C PRO A 231 22.27 -2.05 6.17
N THR A 232 21.18 -1.34 6.46
CA THR A 232 19.80 -1.86 6.49
C THR A 232 19.43 -2.64 5.22
N PRO A 233 19.00 -3.91 5.31
CA PRO A 233 18.45 -4.64 4.18
C PRO A 233 17.03 -4.13 3.93
N GLU A 234 16.85 -3.23 2.98
CA GLU A 234 15.52 -2.75 2.53
C GLU A 234 15.46 -2.88 1.01
N TRP A 235 14.29 -3.26 0.47
CA TRP A 235 14.17 -3.68 -0.92
C TRP A 235 14.56 -2.58 -1.92
N GLY A 236 14.10 -1.35 -1.73
CA GLY A 236 14.47 -0.22 -2.59
C GLY A 236 15.95 0.09 -2.56
N ALA A 237 16.56 0.09 -1.38
CA ALA A 237 18.00 0.30 -1.23
C ALA A 237 18.83 -0.84 -1.86
N MET A 238 18.38 -2.09 -1.75
CA MET A 238 19.02 -3.23 -2.40
C MET A 238 18.94 -3.14 -3.94
N ILE A 239 17.81 -2.68 -4.48
CA ILE A 239 17.67 -2.42 -5.93
C ILE A 239 18.61 -1.27 -6.35
N ALA A 240 18.76 -0.24 -5.53
CA ALA A 240 19.71 0.86 -5.76
C ALA A 240 21.15 0.36 -5.86
N ASP A 241 21.53 -0.58 -4.98
CA ASP A 241 22.84 -1.21 -5.02
C ASP A 241 23.00 -2.08 -6.27
N GLY A 242 22.00 -2.89 -6.62
CA GLY A 242 22.02 -3.69 -7.85
C GLY A 242 22.12 -2.86 -9.13
N ALA A 243 21.49 -1.66 -9.17
CA ALA A 243 21.59 -0.75 -10.30
C ALA A 243 23.01 -0.24 -10.57
N LYS A 244 23.87 -0.18 -9.53
CA LYS A 244 25.30 0.16 -9.68
C LYS A 244 26.10 -0.97 -10.32
N TYR A 245 25.60 -2.20 -10.23
CA TYR A 245 26.26 -3.43 -10.70
C TYR A 245 25.43 -4.11 -11.78
N PHE A 246 25.15 -3.40 -12.88
CA PHE A 246 24.24 -3.83 -13.95
C PHE A 246 24.42 -5.29 -14.43
N TYR A 247 25.67 -5.77 -14.56
CA TYR A 247 25.96 -7.14 -14.98
C TYR A 247 25.69 -8.22 -13.92
N HIS A 248 25.47 -7.82 -12.66
CA HIS A 248 25.21 -8.68 -11.50
C HIS A 248 23.72 -8.60 -11.13
N TRP A 249 22.87 -8.95 -12.10
CA TRP A 249 21.41 -8.80 -12.05
C TRP A 249 20.76 -9.40 -10.80
N TRP A 250 21.36 -10.44 -10.21
CA TRP A 250 20.85 -11.15 -9.04
C TRP A 250 20.68 -10.25 -7.82
N ILE A 251 21.49 -9.19 -7.68
CA ILE A 251 21.44 -8.25 -6.55
C ILE A 251 20.08 -7.53 -6.48
N ALA A 252 19.53 -7.12 -7.64
CA ALA A 252 18.24 -6.43 -7.71
C ALA A 252 17.07 -7.41 -7.91
N PHE A 253 17.31 -8.63 -8.36
CA PHE A 253 16.27 -9.59 -8.71
C PHE A 253 15.41 -10.00 -7.51
N GLY A 254 16.05 -10.43 -6.41
CA GLY A 254 15.36 -10.79 -5.18
C GLY A 254 14.42 -9.70 -4.64
N PRO A 255 14.92 -8.50 -4.32
CA PRO A 255 14.09 -7.41 -3.80
C PRO A 255 13.04 -6.94 -4.82
N GLY A 256 13.36 -6.95 -6.13
CA GLY A 256 12.39 -6.62 -7.18
C GLY A 256 11.23 -7.62 -7.24
N LEU A 257 11.52 -8.92 -7.13
CA LEU A 257 10.51 -9.97 -7.07
C LEU A 257 9.67 -9.86 -5.79
N ALA A 258 10.28 -9.50 -4.66
CA ALA A 258 9.57 -9.28 -3.41
C ALA A 258 8.53 -8.15 -3.54
N ILE A 259 8.93 -6.99 -4.06
CA ILE A 259 8.02 -5.87 -4.34
C ILE A 259 6.90 -6.33 -5.29
N LEU A 260 7.23 -7.00 -6.39
CA LEU A 260 6.24 -7.49 -7.36
C LEU A 260 5.18 -8.37 -6.70
N LEU A 261 5.60 -9.39 -5.95
CA LEU A 261 4.68 -10.35 -5.32
C LEU A 261 3.82 -9.71 -4.24
N VAL A 262 4.37 -8.79 -3.44
CA VAL A 262 3.60 -8.05 -2.43
C VAL A 262 2.57 -7.14 -3.10
N VAL A 263 2.97 -6.36 -4.12
CA VAL A 263 2.06 -5.46 -4.84
C VAL A 263 0.94 -6.26 -5.52
N LEU A 264 1.26 -7.36 -6.20
CA LEU A 264 0.25 -8.25 -6.78
C LEU A 264 -0.67 -8.84 -5.71
N GLY A 265 -0.11 -9.24 -4.56
CA GLY A 265 -0.90 -9.80 -3.48
C GLY A 265 -1.95 -8.84 -2.94
N PHE A 266 -1.56 -7.60 -2.65
CA PHE A 266 -2.48 -6.56 -2.17
C PHE A 266 -3.49 -6.12 -3.22
N ASN A 267 -3.09 -6.03 -4.50
CA ASN A 267 -4.02 -5.72 -5.59
C ASN A 267 -5.10 -6.80 -5.74
N PHE A 268 -4.72 -8.09 -5.79
CA PHE A 268 -5.68 -9.18 -5.94
C PHE A 268 -6.63 -9.30 -4.73
N VAL A 269 -6.13 -9.07 -3.52
CA VAL A 269 -6.98 -9.05 -2.32
C VAL A 269 -7.91 -7.84 -2.32
N GLY A 270 -7.43 -6.67 -2.76
CA GLY A 270 -8.23 -5.46 -2.91
C GLY A 270 -9.38 -5.65 -3.91
N ASP A 271 -9.09 -6.21 -5.07
CA ASP A 271 -10.10 -6.52 -6.10
C ASP A 271 -11.13 -7.54 -5.58
N GLY A 272 -10.67 -8.63 -4.94
CA GLY A 272 -11.57 -9.62 -4.36
C GLY A 272 -12.46 -9.06 -3.25
N LEU A 273 -11.91 -8.20 -2.38
CA LEU A 273 -12.68 -7.54 -1.33
C LEU A 273 -13.72 -6.57 -1.91
N ARG A 274 -13.34 -5.82 -2.96
CA ARG A 274 -14.25 -4.94 -3.68
C ARG A 274 -15.42 -5.71 -4.29
N ASP A 275 -15.13 -6.82 -4.96
CA ASP A 275 -16.15 -7.66 -5.61
C ASP A 275 -17.11 -8.29 -4.58
N LEU A 276 -16.61 -8.73 -3.42
CA LEU A 276 -17.43 -9.28 -2.33
C LEU A 276 -18.31 -8.23 -1.64
N LEU A 277 -17.94 -6.95 -1.71
CA LEU A 277 -18.66 -5.84 -1.08
C LEU A 277 -19.52 -5.04 -2.07
N ASP A 278 -19.47 -5.33 -3.37
CA ASP A 278 -20.31 -4.67 -4.37
C ASP A 278 -21.75 -5.26 -4.32
N PRO A 279 -22.77 -4.48 -3.93
CA PRO A 279 -24.15 -4.97 -3.77
C PRO A 279 -24.85 -5.30 -5.11
N ARG A 280 -24.21 -5.07 -6.26
CA ARG A 280 -24.85 -5.14 -7.59
C ARG A 280 -24.71 -6.52 -8.26
N THR A 281 -24.13 -7.51 -7.59
CA THR A 281 -23.99 -8.87 -8.12
C THR A 281 -25.13 -9.83 -7.78
N ASP A 282 -26.10 -9.41 -6.96
CA ASP A 282 -27.34 -10.16 -6.66
C ASP A 282 -28.60 -9.45 -7.21
#